data_AF-A0A1N7DRJ4-F1
#
_entry.id   AF-A0A1N7DRJ4-F1
#
_cell.length_a   1.000
_cell.length_b   1.000
_cell.length_c   1.000
_cell.angle_alpha   90.00
_cell.angle_beta   90.00
_cell.angle_gamma   90.00
#
_symmetry.space_group_name_H-M   'P 1'
#
loop_
_entity.id
_entity.type
_entity.pdbx_description
1 polymer ?
#
loop_
_entity_poly.entity_id
_entity_poly.type
_entity_poly.pdbx_seq_one_letter_code
_entity_poly.pdbx_strand_id
1 'polypeptide(L)'
;MTDTHTSVNVRLLRYNAAFFAFFVAGVHLLHPELGIPRLVEHIQLGTLYDPRPLAFTVSGLAILAGIAVVFLEIAKRRVYALGIGLMLAYLLGYVAWHTVLEHGGFWPHIEAHGHAEMGVLETVIDHMLDDYRDLVSKLSEAILLALLVVLYEVDR
;
A
#
# COMPACT_ATOMS: atom_id res chain seq x y z
N MET A 1 -22.19 -24.25 20.84
CA MET A 1 -20.79 -24.65 21.09
C MET A 1 -20.05 -24.46 19.77
N THR A 2 -19.74 -23.21 19.44
CA THR A 2 -19.03 -22.82 18.21
C THR A 2 -17.52 -22.84 18.48
N ASP A 3 -16.79 -23.46 17.56
CA ASP A 3 -15.43 -23.98 17.69
C ASP A 3 -14.38 -22.99 18.20
N THR A 4 -13.69 -23.37 19.27
CA THR A 4 -12.42 -22.77 19.71
C THR A 4 -11.36 -22.76 18.60
N HIS A 5 -11.39 -23.73 17.68
CA HIS A 5 -10.49 -23.74 16.51
C HIS A 5 -10.73 -22.57 15.56
N THR A 6 -11.99 -22.21 15.29
CA THR A 6 -12.33 -21.08 14.41
C THR A 6 -11.86 -19.75 15.01
N SER A 7 -12.01 -19.57 16.33
CA SER A 7 -11.59 -18.33 16.99
C SER A 7 -10.07 -18.17 17.09
N VAL A 8 -9.33 -19.26 17.27
CA VAL A 8 -7.85 -19.26 17.21
C VAL A 8 -7.36 -18.90 15.81
N ASN A 9 -7.97 -19.45 14.76
CA ASN A 9 -7.59 -19.16 13.38
C ASN A 9 -7.80 -17.68 13.01
N VAL A 10 -8.93 -17.09 13.41
CA VAL A 10 -9.19 -15.65 13.18
C VAL A 10 -8.19 -14.78 13.93
N ARG A 11 -7.87 -15.11 15.18
CA ARG A 11 -6.88 -14.34 15.96
C ARG A 11 -5.50 -14.35 15.30
N LEU A 12 -5.05 -15.51 14.82
CA LEU A 12 -3.80 -15.63 14.09
C LEU A 12 -3.82 -14.82 12.78
N LEU A 13 -4.92 -14.88 12.02
CA LEU A 13 -5.08 -14.05 10.82
C LEU A 13 -4.98 -12.55 11.13
N ARG A 14 -5.60 -12.10 12.22
CA ARG A 14 -5.53 -10.68 12.65
C ARG A 14 -4.12 -10.26 13.03
N TYR A 15 -3.36 -11.11 13.72
CA TYR A 15 -1.96 -10.82 14.04
C TYR A 15 -1.07 -10.77 12.80
N ASN A 16 -1.24 -11.70 11.86
CA ASN A 16 -0.50 -11.66 10.59
C ASN A 16 -0.88 -10.41 9.78
N ALA A 17 -2.18 -10.10 9.68
CA ALA A 17 -2.63 -8.90 8.99
C ALA A 17 -2.08 -7.62 9.65
N ALA A 18 -2.08 -7.53 10.98
CA ALA A 18 -1.51 -6.39 11.70
C ALA A 18 0.01 -6.27 11.48
N PHE A 19 0.74 -7.39 11.46
CA PHE A 19 2.17 -7.41 11.15
C PHE A 19 2.44 -6.86 9.74
N PHE A 20 1.77 -7.41 8.72
CA PHE A 20 1.95 -6.93 7.34
C PHE A 20 1.46 -5.50 7.15
N ALA A 21 0.38 -5.09 7.81
CA ALA A 21 -0.09 -3.70 7.81
C ALA A 21 0.95 -2.75 8.40
N PHE A 22 1.55 -3.11 9.54
CA PHE A 22 2.61 -2.32 10.13
C PHE A 22 3.84 -2.26 9.22
N PHE A 23 4.21 -3.38 8.61
CA PHE A 23 5.33 -3.46 7.67
C PHE A 23 5.10 -2.57 6.43
N VAL A 24 3.94 -2.70 5.77
CA VAL A 24 3.55 -1.87 4.60
C VAL A 24 3.53 -0.39 4.97
N ALA A 25 2.95 -0.03 6.12
CA ALA A 25 2.96 1.35 6.61
C ALA A 25 4.41 1.85 6.80
N GLY A 26 5.27 1.04 7.41
CA GLY A 26 6.69 1.36 7.60
C GLY A 26 7.43 1.57 6.27
N VAL A 27 7.25 0.67 5.30
CA VAL A 27 7.84 0.78 3.96
C VAL A 27 7.45 2.10 3.30
N HIS A 28 6.18 2.48 3.32
CA HIS A 28 5.74 3.72 2.68
C HIS A 28 6.13 4.98 3.45
N LEU A 29 6.01 4.98 4.78
CA LEU A 29 6.35 6.16 5.60
C LEU A 29 7.85 6.46 5.58
N LEU A 30 8.67 5.42 5.54
CA LEU A 30 10.13 5.53 5.61
C LEU A 30 10.79 5.49 4.23
N HIS A 31 10.02 5.35 3.14
CA HIS A 31 10.58 5.36 1.80
C HIS A 31 11.34 6.68 1.56
N PRO A 32 12.61 6.65 1.12
CA PRO A 32 13.41 7.86 1.00
C PRO A 32 12.81 8.86 0.00
N GLU A 33 12.16 8.36 -1.06
CA GLU A 33 11.65 9.19 -2.16
C GLU A 33 10.14 9.40 -2.13
N LEU A 34 9.40 8.59 -1.36
CA LEU A 34 7.92 8.57 -1.38
C LEU A 34 7.32 8.72 0.03
N GLY A 35 8.13 8.73 1.07
CA GLY A 35 7.66 8.79 2.45
C GLY A 35 7.82 10.18 3.07
N ILE A 36 7.84 10.17 4.40
CA ILE A 36 8.06 11.35 5.24
C ILE A 36 9.36 12.09 4.86
N PRO A 37 10.51 11.42 4.60
CA PRO A 37 11.74 12.14 4.28
C PRO A 37 11.58 13.10 3.10
N ARG A 38 11.01 12.62 1.99
CA ARG A 38 10.76 13.44 0.80
C ARG A 38 9.67 14.48 1.03
N LEU A 39 8.62 14.14 1.76
CA LEU A 39 7.57 15.10 2.08
C LEU A 39 8.09 16.28 2.90
N VAL A 40 8.98 16.03 3.86
CA VAL A 40 9.62 17.09 4.66
C VAL A 40 10.47 18.00 3.78
N GLU A 41 11.25 17.43 2.86
CA GLU A 41 12.03 18.22 1.89
C GLU A 41 11.13 19.12 1.03
N HIS A 42 10.04 18.58 0.49
CA HIS A 42 9.05 19.34 -0.28
C HIS A 42 8.45 20.50 0.53
N ILE A 43 8.05 20.25 1.78
CA ILE A 43 7.51 21.27 2.69
C ILE A 43 8.55 22.37 2.95
N GLN A 44 9.81 22.01 3.20
CA GLN A 44 10.89 22.98 3.43
C GLN A 44 11.15 23.86 2.21
N LEU A 45 11.04 23.29 1.02
CA LEU A 45 11.17 24.00 -0.26
C LEU A 45 9.89 24.76 -0.67
N GLY A 46 8.80 24.64 0.10
CA GLY A 46 7.53 25.30 -0.20
C GLY A 46 6.85 24.77 -1.47
N THR A 47 7.08 23.51 -1.82
CA THR A 47 6.58 22.88 -3.05
C THR A 47 5.87 21.57 -2.75
N LEU A 48 5.02 21.13 -3.69
CA LEU A 48 4.50 19.76 -3.78
C LEU A 48 4.61 19.29 -5.24
N TYR A 49 5.79 19.50 -5.81
CA TYR A 49 6.09 19.20 -7.22
C TYR A 49 5.65 17.79 -7.62
N ASP A 50 5.99 16.82 -6.78
CA ASP A 50 5.49 15.45 -6.86
C ASP A 50 4.50 15.21 -5.71
N PRO A 51 3.25 14.79 -5.99
CA PRO A 51 2.22 14.59 -4.99
C PRO A 51 2.36 13.26 -4.24
N ARG A 52 3.17 12.32 -4.73
CA ARG A 52 3.29 10.97 -4.16
C ARG A 52 3.75 10.99 -2.70
N PRO A 53 4.79 11.76 -2.30
CA PRO A 53 5.23 11.78 -0.90
C PRO A 53 4.12 12.09 0.10
N LEU A 54 3.23 13.02 -0.24
CA LEU A 54 2.07 13.35 0.59
C LEU A 54 1.07 12.18 0.63
N ALA A 55 0.70 11.65 -0.54
CA ALA A 55 -0.27 10.57 -0.65
C ALA A 55 0.17 9.32 0.13
N PHE A 56 1.40 8.87 -0.09
CA PHE A 56 2.00 7.70 0.57
C PHE A 56 2.18 7.90 2.08
N THR A 57 2.51 9.12 2.53
CA THR A 57 2.60 9.42 3.96
C THR A 57 1.22 9.36 4.62
N VAL A 58 0.22 10.02 4.03
CA VAL A 58 -1.15 10.03 4.57
C VAL A 58 -1.72 8.62 4.62
N SER A 59 -1.52 7.82 3.57
CA SER A 59 -1.99 6.45 3.54
C SER A 59 -1.25 5.55 4.53
N GLY A 60 0.06 5.71 4.71
CA GLY A 60 0.82 5.01 5.75
C GLY A 60 0.29 5.30 7.16
N LEU A 61 0.00 6.57 7.47
CA LEU A 61 -0.63 6.96 8.73
C LEU A 61 -2.05 6.39 8.89
N ALA A 62 -2.83 6.36 7.80
CA ALA A 62 -4.16 5.77 7.80
C ALA A 62 -4.14 4.25 8.08
N ILE A 63 -3.12 3.53 7.60
CA ILE A 63 -2.92 2.10 7.91
C ILE A 63 -2.66 1.92 9.41
N LEU A 64 -1.76 2.71 9.99
CA LEU A 64 -1.48 2.65 11.44
C LEU A 64 -2.74 2.95 12.28
N ALA A 65 -3.53 3.94 11.87
CA ALA A 65 -4.81 4.23 12.49
C ALA A 65 -5.80 3.06 12.36
N GLY A 66 -5.86 2.43 11.18
CA GLY A 66 -6.69 1.24 10.94
C GLY A 66 -6.34 0.07 11.87
N ILE A 67 -5.04 -0.18 12.09
CA ILE A 67 -4.57 -1.19 13.07
C ILE A 67 -5.12 -0.89 14.46
N ALA A 68 -4.99 0.37 14.93
CA ALA A 68 -5.48 0.78 16.23
C ALA A 68 -7.01 0.62 16.37
N VAL A 69 -7.78 1.01 15.34
CA VAL A 69 -9.25 0.88 15.33
C VAL A 69 -9.69 -0.58 15.40
N VAL A 70 -9.01 -1.48 14.67
CA VAL A 70 -9.29 -2.92 14.72
C VAL A 70 -8.91 -3.53 16.07
N PHE A 71 -7.80 -3.08 16.68
CA PHE A 71 -7.37 -3.51 18.01
C PHE A 71 -8.39 -3.13 19.10
N LEU A 72 -9.04 -1.98 18.95
CA LEU A 72 -10.15 -1.55 19.80
C LEU A 72 -11.48 -2.28 19.50
N GLU A 73 -11.47 -3.26 18.59
CA GLU A 73 -12.66 -4.00 18.12
C GLU A 73 -13.75 -3.10 17.49
N ILE A 74 -13.39 -1.92 16.98
CA ILE A 74 -14.33 -0.96 16.41
C ILE A 74 -14.44 -1.17 14.90
N ALA A 75 -15.67 -1.27 14.40
CA ALA A 75 -16.00 -1.22 12.97
C ALA A 75 -15.10 -2.09 12.05
N LYS A 76 -14.61 -3.24 12.55
CA LYS A 76 -13.55 -4.06 11.94
C LYS A 76 -13.77 -4.31 10.45
N ARG A 77 -14.98 -4.73 10.09
CA ARG A 77 -15.35 -5.02 8.70
C ARG A 77 -15.21 -3.82 7.77
N ARG A 78 -15.53 -2.61 8.25
CA ARG A 78 -15.31 -1.37 7.49
C ARG A 78 -13.83 -1.07 7.34
N VAL A 79 -13.05 -1.26 8.40
CA VAL A 79 -11.60 -1.08 8.35
C VAL A 79 -10.94 -2.07 7.38
N TYR A 80 -11.36 -3.33 7.36
CA TYR A 80 -10.89 -4.32 6.39
C TYR A 80 -11.22 -3.91 4.96
N ALA A 81 -12.45 -3.45 4.69
CA ALA A 81 -12.83 -2.95 3.36
C ALA A 81 -12.00 -1.74 2.92
N LEU A 82 -11.74 -0.79 3.82
CA LEU A 82 -10.88 0.37 3.54
C LEU A 82 -9.44 -0.06 3.27
N GLY A 83 -8.91 -1.00 4.05
CA GLY A 83 -7.59 -1.58 3.84
C GLY A 83 -7.47 -2.31 2.50
N ILE A 84 -8.49 -3.10 2.12
CA ILE A 84 -8.58 -3.74 0.79
C ILE A 84 -8.52 -2.70 -0.31
N GLY A 85 -9.34 -1.65 -0.22
CA GLY A 85 -9.35 -0.56 -1.19
C GLY A 85 -8.00 0.11 -1.31
N LEU A 86 -7.31 0.34 -0.18
CA LEU A 86 -5.99 0.94 -0.16
C LEU A 86 -4.91 0.03 -0.78
N MET A 87 -4.91 -1.27 -0.50
CA MET A 87 -3.96 -2.20 -1.11
C MET A 87 -4.18 -2.31 -2.62
N LEU A 88 -5.44 -2.37 -3.07
CA LEU A 88 -5.76 -2.32 -4.49
C LEU A 88 -5.28 -1.02 -5.14
N ALA A 89 -5.42 0.12 -4.45
CA ALA A 89 -4.91 1.39 -4.95
C ALA A 89 -3.38 1.38 -5.11
N TYR A 90 -2.62 0.79 -4.20
CA TYR A 90 -1.18 0.67 -4.35
C TYR A 90 -0.75 -0.26 -5.47
N LEU A 91 -1.40 -1.42 -5.58
CA LEU A 91 -1.06 -2.44 -6.59
C LEU A 91 -1.45 -1.98 -8.00
N LEU A 92 -2.70 -1.54 -8.18
CA LEU A 92 -3.16 -1.04 -9.47
C LEU A 92 -2.53 0.30 -9.83
N GLY A 93 -2.29 1.15 -8.83
CA GLY A 93 -1.58 2.41 -8.99
C GLY A 93 -0.14 2.20 -9.46
N TYR A 94 0.55 1.18 -8.94
CA TYR A 94 1.90 0.82 -9.41
C TYR A 94 1.90 0.41 -10.88
N VAL A 95 0.99 -0.48 -11.27
CA VAL A 95 0.85 -0.90 -12.68
C VAL A 95 0.53 0.31 -13.56
N ALA A 96 -0.45 1.13 -13.17
CA ALA A 96 -0.84 2.29 -13.95
C ALA A 96 0.30 3.32 -14.07
N TRP A 97 1.03 3.57 -12.98
CA TRP A 97 2.15 4.51 -12.93
C TRP A 97 3.24 4.18 -13.96
N HIS A 98 3.63 2.91 -14.04
CA HIS A 98 4.72 2.45 -14.91
C HIS A 98 4.26 2.14 -16.34
N THR A 99 2.97 2.26 -16.63
CA THR A 99 2.43 1.95 -17.96
C THR A 99 1.62 3.12 -18.52
N VAL A 100 0.32 3.19 -18.22
CA VAL A 100 -0.60 4.13 -18.85
C VAL A 100 -0.48 5.57 -18.36
N LEU A 101 0.19 5.80 -17.24
CA LEU A 101 0.42 7.15 -16.70
C LEU A 101 1.82 7.68 -17.00
N GLU A 102 2.68 6.90 -17.66
CA GLU A 102 4.03 7.30 -18.10
C GLU A 102 4.82 8.04 -17.00
N HIS A 103 4.88 7.43 -15.81
CA HIS A 103 5.52 8.00 -14.62
C HIS A 103 4.94 9.33 -14.14
N GLY A 104 3.64 9.53 -14.36
CA GLY A 104 2.93 10.72 -13.89
C GLY A 104 2.95 11.87 -14.89
N GLY A 105 3.14 11.61 -16.19
CA GLY A 105 3.15 12.64 -17.24
C GLY A 105 1.88 13.48 -17.35
N PHE A 106 0.79 13.07 -16.68
CA PHE A 106 -0.43 13.87 -16.52
C PHE A 106 -0.32 14.98 -15.47
N TRP A 107 0.65 14.88 -14.55
CA TRP A 107 0.84 15.84 -13.47
C TRP A 107 1.68 17.03 -13.97
N PRO A 108 1.29 18.27 -13.63
CA PRO A 108 2.06 19.44 -14.05
C PRO A 108 3.54 19.29 -13.68
N HIS A 109 4.43 19.63 -14.61
CA HIS A 109 5.89 19.62 -14.44
C HIS A 109 6.57 18.24 -14.42
N ILE A 110 5.82 17.13 -14.43
CA ILE A 110 6.43 15.81 -14.64
C ILE A 110 6.43 15.52 -16.15
N GLU A 111 7.62 15.39 -16.73
CA GLU A 111 7.76 14.94 -18.12
C GLU A 111 7.43 13.45 -18.20
N ALA A 112 6.66 13.07 -19.22
CA ALA A 112 6.27 11.69 -19.43
C ALA A 112 7.48 10.85 -19.87
N HIS A 113 7.69 9.73 -19.18
CA HIS A 113 8.77 8.79 -19.48
C HIS A 113 8.17 7.38 -19.44
N GLY A 114 8.45 6.56 -20.45
CA GLY A 114 7.84 5.24 -20.53
C GLY A 114 8.51 4.31 -21.53
N HIS A 115 7.99 3.09 -21.58
CA HIS A 115 8.49 2.02 -22.44
C HIS A 115 7.44 1.68 -23.51
N ALA A 116 7.26 2.58 -24.49
CA ALA A 116 6.24 2.42 -25.54
C ALA A 116 6.37 1.11 -26.35
N GLU A 117 7.56 0.50 -26.34
CA GLU A 117 7.89 -0.71 -27.10
C GLU A 117 7.68 -2.02 -26.28
N MET A 118 7.46 -1.93 -24.97
CA MET A 118 7.34 -3.10 -24.08
C MET A 118 5.89 -3.42 -23.70
N GLY A 119 5.59 -4.69 -23.44
CA GLY A 119 4.29 -5.11 -22.93
C GLY A 119 4.05 -4.65 -21.48
N VAL A 120 2.78 -4.50 -21.06
CA VAL A 120 2.39 -4.10 -19.69
C VAL A 120 3.01 -5.01 -18.63
N LEU A 121 2.89 -6.33 -18.80
CA LEU A 121 3.40 -7.30 -17.83
C LEU A 121 4.93 -7.30 -17.77
N GLU A 122 5.58 -7.20 -18.93
CA GLU A 122 7.04 -7.13 -19.05
C GLU A 122 7.57 -5.88 -18.34
N THR A 123 6.97 -4.71 -18.60
CA THR A 123 7.35 -3.44 -17.97
C THR A 123 7.23 -3.50 -16.45
N VAL A 124 6.14 -4.06 -15.92
CA VAL A 124 5.92 -4.17 -14.46
C VAL A 124 6.92 -5.13 -13.82
N ILE A 125 7.20 -6.28 -14.46
CA ILE A 125 8.18 -7.24 -13.94
C ILE A 125 9.58 -6.64 -13.95
N ASP A 126 9.96 -5.96 -15.03
CA ASP A 126 11.28 -5.34 -15.17
C ASP A 126 11.54 -4.33 -14.04
N HIS A 127 10.59 -3.42 -13.77
CA HIS A 127 10.70 -2.46 -12.66
C HIS A 127 10.77 -3.12 -11.29
N MET A 128 9.97 -4.18 -11.06
CA MET A 128 10.02 -4.91 -9.80
C MET A 128 11.36 -5.63 -9.59
N LEU A 129 12.02 -6.07 -10.67
CA LEU A 129 13.32 -6.74 -10.59
C LEU A 129 14.49 -5.76 -10.51
N ASP A 130 14.33 -4.54 -11.04
CA ASP A 130 15.34 -3.48 -10.98
C ASP A 130 15.44 -2.86 -9.56
N ASP A 131 14.32 -2.64 -8.87
CA ASP A 131 14.30 -2.19 -7.47
C ASP A 131 13.71 -3.24 -6.51
N TYR A 132 14.57 -3.83 -5.67
CA TYR A 132 14.14 -4.77 -4.64
C TYR A 132 13.13 -4.17 -3.65
N ARG A 133 13.12 -2.84 -3.45
CA ARG A 133 12.17 -2.17 -2.56
C ARG A 133 10.75 -2.23 -3.14
N ASP A 134 10.63 -2.05 -4.45
CA ASP A 134 9.35 -2.20 -5.15
C ASP A 134 8.85 -3.63 -5.02
N LEU A 135 9.70 -4.62 -5.28
CA LEU A 135 9.35 -6.03 -5.11
C LEU A 135 8.84 -6.33 -3.70
N VAL A 136 9.60 -5.93 -2.67
CA VAL A 136 9.24 -6.15 -1.27
C VAL A 136 7.94 -5.43 -0.91
N SER A 137 7.76 -4.19 -1.37
CA SER A 137 6.53 -3.43 -1.14
C SER A 137 5.33 -4.14 -1.75
N LYS A 138 5.36 -4.46 -3.06
CA LYS A 138 4.23 -5.07 -3.76
C LYS A 138 3.90 -6.47 -3.22
N LEU A 139 4.90 -7.26 -2.86
CA LEU A 139 4.66 -8.57 -2.22
C LEU A 139 3.97 -8.41 -0.86
N SER A 140 4.44 -7.48 -0.03
CA SER A 140 3.83 -7.25 1.29
C SER A 140 2.41 -6.68 1.20
N GLU A 141 2.14 -5.79 0.24
CA GLU A 141 0.81 -5.27 -0.08
C GLU A 141 -0.14 -6.36 -0.56
N ALA A 142 0.33 -7.26 -1.45
CA ALA A 142 -0.47 -8.38 -1.96
C ALA A 142 -0.79 -9.40 -0.86
N ILE A 143 0.16 -9.71 0.02
CA ILE A 143 -0.07 -10.59 1.16
C ILE A 143 -1.10 -9.95 2.11
N LEU A 144 -0.94 -8.66 2.42
CA LEU A 144 -1.89 -7.95 3.28
C LEU A 144 -3.29 -7.92 2.66
N LEU A 145 -3.41 -7.65 1.37
CA LEU A 145 -4.68 -7.70 0.65
C LEU A 145 -5.37 -9.05 0.83
N ALA A 146 -4.66 -10.15 0.59
CA ALA A 146 -5.20 -11.50 0.75
C ALA A 146 -5.69 -11.75 2.18
N LEU A 147 -4.91 -11.36 3.19
CA LEU A 147 -5.29 -11.48 4.61
C LEU A 147 -6.53 -10.67 4.95
N LEU A 148 -6.63 -9.43 4.46
CA LEU A 148 -7.78 -8.55 4.70
C LEU A 148 -9.05 -9.06 4.02
N VAL A 149 -8.95 -9.60 2.80
CA VAL A 149 -10.08 -10.23 2.10
C VAL A 149 -10.60 -11.43 2.90
N VAL A 150 -9.70 -12.31 3.37
CA VAL A 150 -10.10 -13.44 4.21
C VAL A 150 -10.76 -12.94 5.50
N LEU A 151 -10.15 -11.98 6.20
CA LEU A 151 -10.70 -11.40 7.43
C LEU A 151 -12.07 -10.75 7.23
N TYR A 152 -12.29 -10.06 6.10
CA TYR A 152 -13.57 -9.45 5.77
C TYR A 152 -14.72 -10.48 5.71
N GLU A 153 -14.42 -11.70 5.26
CA GLU A 153 -15.40 -12.79 5.17
C GLU A 153 -15.62 -13.51 6.51
N VAL A 154 -14.55 -13.72 7.29
CA VAL A 154 -14.56 -14.64 8.45
C VAL A 154 -14.63 -13.97 9.83
N ASP A 155 -14.22 -12.71 9.98
CA ASP A 155 -14.20 -11.99 11.27
C ASP A 155 -15.45 -11.10 11.42
N ARG A 156 -16.52 -11.69 11.97
CA ARG A 156 -17.84 -11.07 12.18
C ARG A 156 -18.04 -10.57 13.60
#